data_AF-A0A2A5M8Q8-F1
#
_entry.id   AF-A0A2A5M8Q8-F1
#
_cell.length_a   1.000
_cell.length_b   1.000
_cell.length_c   1.000
_cell.angle_alpha   90.00
_cell.angle_beta   90.00
_cell.angle_gamma   90.00
#
_symmetry.space_group_name_H-M   'P 1'
#
loop_
_entity.id
_entity.type
_entity.pdbx_description
1 polymer ?
#
loop_
_entity_poly.entity_id
_entity_poly.type
_entity_poly.pdbx_seq_one_letter_code
_entity_poly.pdbx_strand_id
1 'polypeptide(L)'
;NEMAMIIGLALLTIGNFLGGVWANESWGRYWGWDSKETWALISIIVYTMILHLRFISKFNNPYAFASASVIGFYSILMTYFGVNFYLSGLHSYAAGDPVPVPKFLYFFIAFTVILILGAFFKRRLKNPV
;
A
#
# COMPACT_ATOMS: atom_id res chain seq x y z
N ASN A 1 14.55 -4.85 3.98
CA ASN A 1 13.07 -4.78 3.90
C ASN A 1 12.50 -3.85 4.97
N GLU A 2 12.79 -4.06 6.26
CA GLU A 2 12.29 -3.20 7.34
C GLU A 2 12.58 -1.70 7.14
N MET A 3 13.84 -1.34 6.88
CA MET A 3 14.22 0.05 6.67
C MET A 3 13.42 0.72 5.55
N ALA A 4 13.15 -0.01 4.46
CA ALA A 4 12.33 0.50 3.35
C ALA A 4 10.88 0.74 3.76
N MET A 5 10.29 -0.14 4.60
CA MET A 5 8.95 0.05 5.13
C MET A 5 8.85 1.25 6.08
N ILE A 6 9.87 1.47 6.93
CA ILE A 6 9.92 2.63 7.85
C ILE A 6 10.04 3.92 7.05
N ILE A 7 10.96 3.98 6.09
CA ILE A 7 11.13 5.14 5.21
C ILE A 7 9.84 5.38 4.41
N GLY A 8 9.23 4.32 3.86
CA GLY A 8 7.96 4.40 3.15
C GLY A 8 6.85 4.98 4.02
N LEU A 9 6.68 4.50 5.25
CA LEU A 9 5.70 5.03 6.19
C LEU A 9 5.95 6.52 6.52
N ALA A 10 7.21 6.89 6.77
CA ALA A 10 7.58 8.28 7.05
C ALA A 10 7.23 9.20 5.87
N LEU A 11 7.64 8.83 4.66
CA LEU A 11 7.36 9.60 3.44
C LEU A 11 5.87 9.66 3.13
N LEU A 12 5.13 8.56 3.30
CA LEU A 12 3.67 8.54 3.12
C LEU A 12 2.97 9.47 4.11
N THR A 13 3.39 9.44 5.38
CA THR A 13 2.79 10.29 6.42
C THR A 13 3.08 11.76 6.13
N ILE A 14 4.34 12.12 5.89
CA ILE A 14 4.74 13.49 5.55
C ILE A 14 4.03 13.96 4.28
N GLY A 15 4.03 13.14 3.24
CA GLY A 15 3.36 13.44 1.97
C GLY A 15 1.85 13.65 2.14
N ASN A 16 1.18 12.85 2.98
CA ASN A 16 -0.25 13.01 3.24
C ASN A 16 -0.55 14.32 3.99
N PHE A 17 0.28 14.70 4.97
CA PHE A 17 0.15 15.99 5.66
C PHE A 17 0.40 17.18 4.72
N LEU A 18 1.48 17.14 3.93
CA LEU A 18 1.79 18.17 2.95
C LEU A 18 0.69 18.28 1.88
N GLY A 19 0.13 17.14 1.47
CA GLY A 19 -1.03 17.07 0.57
C GLY A 19 -2.25 17.78 1.15
N GLY A 20 -2.53 17.60 2.45
CA GLY A 20 -3.62 18.31 3.13
C GLY A 20 -3.42 19.83 3.19
N VAL A 21 -2.18 20.29 3.42
CA VAL A 21 -1.86 21.73 3.38
C VAL A 21 -2.10 22.28 1.97
N TRP A 22 -1.63 21.56 0.94
CA TRP A 22 -1.85 21.95 -0.45
C TRP A 22 -3.33 21.95 -0.84
N ALA A 23 -4.11 20.97 -0.36
CA ALA A 23 -5.55 20.91 -0.60
C ALA A 23 -6.28 22.12 0.00
N ASN A 24 -5.83 22.61 1.16
CA ASN A 24 -6.38 23.81 1.76
C ASN A 24 -6.14 25.06 0.90
N GLU A 25 -4.94 25.22 0.37
CA GLU A 25 -4.60 26.33 -0.54
C GLU A 25 -5.34 26.24 -1.88
N SER A 26 -5.59 25.03 -2.38
CA SER A 26 -6.20 24.81 -3.70
C SER A 26 -7.73 24.85 -3.68
N TRP A 27 -8.35 24.28 -2.64
CA TRP A 27 -9.79 24.01 -2.57
C TRP A 27 -10.45 24.54 -1.29
N GLY A 28 -9.72 25.25 -0.43
CA GLY A 28 -10.26 25.86 0.80
C GLY A 28 -10.59 24.86 1.92
N ARG A 29 -10.07 23.63 1.85
CA ARG A 29 -10.24 22.59 2.89
C ARG A 29 -9.03 21.66 2.98
N TYR A 30 -8.67 21.24 4.18
CA TYR A 30 -7.54 20.31 4.41
C TYR A 30 -7.80 18.87 3.98
N TRP A 31 -9.06 18.44 3.97
CA TRP A 31 -9.45 17.07 3.69
C TRP A 31 -10.89 17.02 3.18
N GLY A 32 -11.14 16.15 2.22
CA GLY A 32 -12.39 15.99 1.50
C GLY A 32 -12.92 14.56 1.41
N TRP A 33 -12.25 13.56 2.00
CA TRP A 33 -12.63 12.14 1.94
C TRP A 33 -12.82 11.62 0.51
N ASP A 34 -12.10 12.21 -0.44
CA ASP A 34 -12.12 11.69 -1.80
C ASP A 34 -11.42 10.33 -1.86
N SER A 35 -11.61 9.63 -2.97
CA SER A 35 -11.03 8.30 -3.15
C SER A 35 -9.51 8.30 -2.98
N LYS A 36 -8.77 9.35 -3.40
CA LYS A 36 -7.31 9.36 -3.25
C LYS A 36 -6.87 9.64 -1.81
N GLU A 37 -7.45 10.63 -1.16
CA GLU A 37 -7.20 10.93 0.25
C GLU A 37 -7.49 9.72 1.14
N THR A 38 -8.64 9.06 0.93
CA THR A 38 -9.03 7.87 1.70
C THR A 38 -8.03 6.72 1.52
N TRP A 39 -7.59 6.44 0.29
CA TRP A 39 -6.60 5.39 0.01
C TRP A 39 -5.19 5.75 0.47
N ALA A 40 -4.82 7.03 0.51
CA ALA A 40 -3.59 7.49 1.14
C ALA A 40 -3.59 7.21 2.65
N LEU A 41 -4.70 7.49 3.35
CA LEU A 41 -4.86 7.16 4.76
C LEU A 41 -4.85 5.63 5.00
N ILE A 42 -5.56 4.86 4.19
CA ILE A 42 -5.54 3.38 4.26
C ILE A 42 -4.12 2.86 4.12
N SER A 43 -3.33 3.41 3.19
CA SER A 43 -1.95 2.98 2.98
C SER A 43 -1.05 3.26 4.18
N ILE A 44 -1.21 4.40 4.87
CA ILE A 44 -0.51 4.69 6.13
C ILE A 44 -0.87 3.65 7.19
N ILE A 45 -2.16 3.31 7.34
CA ILE A 45 -2.62 2.30 8.29
C ILE A 45 -2.04 0.93 7.94
N VAL A 46 -2.06 0.53 6.67
CA VAL A 46 -1.50 -0.75 6.21
C VAL A 46 -0.01 -0.85 6.53
N TYR A 47 0.78 0.17 6.19
CA TYR A 47 2.22 0.18 6.48
C TYR A 47 2.50 0.16 7.98
N THR A 48 1.72 0.91 8.76
CA THR A 48 1.81 0.92 10.22
C THR A 48 1.51 -0.47 10.81
N MET A 49 0.43 -1.11 10.36
CA MET A 49 0.04 -2.44 10.81
C MET A 49 1.12 -3.48 10.47
N ILE A 50 1.69 -3.44 9.27
CA ILE A 50 2.77 -4.37 8.87
C ILE A 50 4.01 -4.20 9.74
N LEU A 51 4.41 -2.97 10.05
CA LEU A 51 5.51 -2.71 10.99
C LEU A 51 5.14 -3.16 12.41
N HIS A 52 3.88 -2.99 12.82
CA HIS A 52 3.40 -3.40 14.13
C HIS A 52 3.42 -4.92 14.35
N LEU A 53 3.27 -5.72 13.28
CA LEU A 53 3.38 -7.19 13.35
C LEU A 53 4.71 -7.67 13.94
N ARG A 54 5.77 -6.86 13.90
CA ARG A 54 7.07 -7.20 14.48
C ARG A 54 7.05 -7.23 16.01
N PHE A 55 6.21 -6.41 16.64
CA PHE A 55 6.09 -6.40 18.09
C PHE A 55 5.29 -7.61 18.60
N ILE A 56 4.63 -8.34 17.70
CA ILE A 56 3.89 -9.55 18.02
C ILE A 56 4.81 -10.76 17.84
N SER A 57 5.21 -11.39 18.94
CA SER A 57 6.14 -12.54 18.98
C SER A 57 5.79 -13.66 17.96
N LYS A 58 4.50 -13.94 17.76
CA LYS A 58 4.03 -14.96 16.79
C LYS A 58 4.28 -14.59 15.31
N PHE A 59 4.28 -13.30 14.99
CA PHE A 59 4.43 -12.78 13.63
C PHE A 59 5.81 -12.18 13.35
N ASN A 60 6.69 -12.15 14.35
CA ASN A 60 8.08 -11.72 14.22
C ASN A 60 8.95 -12.80 13.54
N ASN A 61 8.62 -13.14 12.30
CA ASN A 61 9.44 -13.99 11.45
C ASN A 61 9.67 -13.32 10.08
N PRO A 62 10.84 -13.52 9.45
CA PRO A 62 11.19 -12.87 8.18
C PRO A 62 10.18 -13.15 7.06
N TYR A 63 9.60 -14.35 7.05
CA TYR A 63 8.61 -14.76 6.04
C TYR A 63 7.31 -13.95 6.14
N ALA A 64 6.74 -13.81 7.34
CA ALA A 64 5.51 -13.08 7.58
C ALA A 64 5.70 -11.60 7.28
N PHE A 65 6.83 -11.02 7.71
CA PHE A 65 7.15 -9.63 7.42
C PHE A 65 7.33 -9.37 5.92
N ALA A 66 8.08 -10.23 5.22
CA ALA A 66 8.26 -10.11 3.78
C ALA A 66 6.95 -10.28 3.00
N SER A 67 6.16 -11.30 3.32
CA SER A 67 4.87 -11.55 2.68
C SER A 67 3.91 -10.38 2.90
N ALA A 68 3.83 -9.88 4.14
CA ALA A 68 2.98 -8.74 4.49
C ALA A 68 3.43 -7.45 3.78
N SER A 69 4.75 -7.20 3.65
CA SER A 69 5.26 -6.02 2.93
C SER A 69 4.89 -6.04 1.44
N VAL A 70 4.95 -7.21 0.79
CA VAL A 70 4.53 -7.35 -0.62
C VAL A 70 3.04 -7.11 -0.78
N ILE A 71 2.21 -7.65 0.13
CA ILE A 71 0.77 -7.41 0.12
C ILE A 71 0.48 -5.92 0.39
N GLY A 72 1.19 -5.30 1.33
CA GLY A 72 1.04 -3.88 1.66
C GLY A 72 1.33 -2.96 0.47
N PHE A 73 2.28 -3.32 -0.39
CA PHE A 73 2.57 -2.56 -1.60
C PHE A 73 1.36 -2.45 -2.55
N TYR A 74 0.45 -3.43 -2.56
CA TYR A 74 -0.78 -3.33 -3.35
C TYR A 74 -1.71 -2.21 -2.87
N SER A 75 -1.64 -1.77 -1.61
CA SER A 75 -2.41 -0.60 -1.16
C SER A 75 -1.94 0.67 -1.89
N ILE A 76 -0.63 0.81 -2.09
CA ILE A 76 -0.04 1.91 -2.85
C ILE A 76 -0.45 1.82 -4.32
N LEU A 77 -0.37 0.64 -4.92
CA LEU A 77 -0.85 0.44 -6.29
C LEU A 77 -2.34 0.78 -6.44
N MET A 78 -3.16 0.50 -5.43
CA MET A 78 -4.57 0.91 -5.43
C MET A 78 -4.72 2.44 -5.37
N THR A 79 -3.93 3.15 -4.56
CA THR A 79 -3.95 4.63 -4.54
C THR A 79 -3.56 5.23 -5.89
N TYR A 80 -2.52 4.70 -6.55
CA TYR A 80 -1.98 5.25 -7.80
C TYR A 80 -2.73 4.79 -9.06
N PHE A 81 -3.09 3.52 -9.17
CA PHE A 81 -3.77 2.98 -10.36
C PHE A 81 -5.26 2.79 -10.08
N GLY A 82 -5.59 2.16 -8.96
CA GLY A 82 -6.96 1.89 -8.55
C GLY A 82 -7.85 3.12 -8.56
N VAL A 83 -7.44 4.15 -7.82
CA VAL A 83 -8.24 5.38 -7.72
C VAL A 83 -8.28 6.15 -9.04
N ASN A 84 -7.19 6.16 -9.81
CA ASN A 84 -7.17 6.91 -11.07
C ASN A 84 -8.05 6.30 -12.16
N PHE A 85 -8.19 4.97 -12.22
CA PHE A 85 -8.89 4.29 -13.31
C PHE A 85 -10.26 3.71 -12.92
N TYR A 86 -10.50 3.42 -11.64
CA TYR A 86 -11.69 2.68 -11.20
C TYR A 86 -12.56 3.42 -10.19
N LEU A 87 -12.06 4.50 -9.58
CA LEU A 87 -12.83 5.29 -8.61
C LEU A 87 -12.96 6.73 -9.09
N SER A 88 -14.11 7.34 -8.82
CA SER A 88 -14.37 8.74 -9.13
C SER A 88 -13.93 9.66 -7.98
N GLY A 89 -13.48 10.86 -8.32
CA GLY A 89 -13.14 11.91 -7.36
C GLY A 89 -12.50 13.11 -8.04
N LEU A 90 -12.26 14.20 -7.29
CA LEU A 90 -11.59 15.42 -7.78
C LEU A 90 -10.17 15.15 -8.32
N HIS A 91 -9.60 14.01 -7.95
CA HIS A 91 -8.30 13.58 -8.40
C HIS A 91 -8.33 12.46 -9.45
N SER A 92 -9.50 12.04 -9.94
CA SER A 92 -9.57 11.02 -10.99
C SER A 92 -9.35 11.68 -12.35
N TYR A 93 -8.13 11.51 -12.89
CA TYR A 93 -7.73 12.15 -14.15
C TYR A 93 -8.05 11.31 -15.39
N ALA A 94 -8.37 10.02 -15.23
CA ALA A 94 -8.87 9.18 -16.31
C ALA A 94 -10.40 9.25 -16.35
N ALA A 95 -10.94 10.43 -16.70
CA ALA A 95 -12.36 10.59 -16.95
C ALA A 95 -12.69 10.00 -18.34
N GLY A 96 -12.97 8.70 -18.38
CA GLY A 96 -13.37 7.94 -19.57
C GLY A 96 -14.00 6.60 -19.17
N ASP A 97 -14.37 5.77 -20.15
CA ASP A 97 -14.88 4.42 -19.88
C ASP A 97 -13.88 3.64 -19.02
N PRO A 98 -14.32 2.92 -17.97
CA PRO A 98 -13.44 2.16 -17.10
C PRO A 98 -12.62 1.19 -17.96
N VAL A 99 -11.32 1.45 -18.06
CA VAL A 99 -10.42 0.58 -18.80
C VAL A 99 -10.47 -0.80 -18.15
N PRO A 100 -10.74 -1.87 -18.93
CA PRO A 100 -10.80 -3.21 -18.37
C PRO A 100 -9.45 -3.53 -17.71
N VAL A 101 -9.52 -4.12 -16.52
CA VAL A 101 -8.33 -4.51 -15.75
C VAL A 101 -7.37 -5.27 -16.66
N PRO A 102 -6.14 -4.78 -16.86
CA PRO A 102 -5.20 -5.42 -17.75
C PRO A 102 -5.01 -6.89 -17.36
N LYS A 103 -5.15 -7.80 -18.33
CA LYS A 103 -5.11 -9.25 -18.06
C LYS A 103 -3.82 -9.69 -17.37
N PHE A 104 -2.70 -8.99 -17.63
CA PHE A 104 -1.42 -9.25 -16.97
C PHE A 104 -1.47 -9.07 -15.45
N LEU A 105 -2.34 -8.19 -14.93
CA LEU A 105 -2.45 -7.94 -13.50
C LEU A 105 -2.93 -9.19 -12.76
N TYR A 106 -3.89 -9.93 -13.32
CA TYR A 106 -4.35 -11.19 -12.72
C TYR A 106 -3.23 -12.23 -12.67
N PHE A 107 -2.42 -12.34 -13.72
CA PHE A 107 -1.25 -13.21 -13.72
C PHE A 107 -0.19 -12.77 -12.70
N PHE A 108 0.02 -11.47 -12.55
CA PHE A 108 0.96 -10.92 -11.57
C PHE A 108 0.52 -11.18 -10.13
N ILE A 109 -0.77 -11.02 -9.83
CA ILE A 109 -1.34 -11.34 -8.51
C ILE A 109 -1.23 -12.84 -8.26
N ALA A 110 -1.62 -13.69 -9.21
CA ALA A 110 -1.51 -15.14 -9.08
C ALA A 110 -0.07 -15.58 -8.86
N PHE A 111 0.88 -15.01 -9.61
CA PHE A 111 2.30 -15.26 -9.45
C PHE A 111 2.81 -14.84 -8.06
N THR A 112 2.39 -13.67 -7.58
CA THR A 112 2.74 -13.19 -6.23
C THR A 112 2.22 -14.13 -5.15
N VAL A 113 0.98 -14.61 -5.27
CA VAL A 113 0.39 -15.58 -4.33
C VAL A 113 1.17 -16.90 -4.37
N ILE A 114 1.49 -17.41 -5.56
CA ILE A 114 2.29 -18.64 -5.73
C ILE A 114 3.68 -18.47 -5.08
N LEU A 115 4.33 -17.31 -5.25
CA LEU A 115 5.61 -17.03 -4.62
C LEU A 115 5.52 -17.01 -3.09
N ILE A 116 4.48 -16.39 -2.54
CA ILE A 116 4.25 -16.37 -1.08
C ILE A 116 4.02 -17.81 -0.58
N LEU A 117 3.15 -18.57 -1.23
CA LEU A 117 2.88 -19.98 -0.86
C LEU A 117 4.12 -20.86 -1.01
N GLY A 118 4.91 -20.68 -2.08
CA GLY A 118 6.16 -21.40 -2.27
C GLY A 118 7.22 -21.04 -1.22
N ALA A 119 7.30 -19.76 -0.85
CA ALA A 119 8.20 -19.28 0.18
C ALA A 119 7.84 -19.80 1.58
N PHE A 120 6.57 -20.16 1.82
CA PHE A 120 6.13 -20.77 3.07
C PHE A 120 6.90 -22.06 3.38
N PHE A 121 7.18 -22.89 2.38
CA PHE A 121 7.90 -24.14 2.56
C PHE A 121 9.39 -23.92 2.90
N LYS A 122 9.95 -22.79 2.47
CA LYS A 122 11.35 -22.39 2.74
C LYS A 122 11.49 -21.41 3.91
N ARG A 123 10.44 -21.22 4.74
CA ARG A 123 10.40 -20.23 5.82
C ARG A 123 11.41 -20.42 6.97
N ARG A 124 12.23 -21.49 6.96
CA ARG A 124 13.23 -21.78 8.01
C ARG A 124 14.50 -20.91 7.89
N LEU A 125 14.35 -19.61 7.68
CA LEU A 125 15.47 -18.67 7.79
C LEU A 125 15.71 -18.40 9.29
N LYS A 126 16.96 -18.54 9.73
CA LYS A 126 17.38 -18.22 11.11
C LYS A 126 17.12 -16.73 11.35
N ASN A 127 16.47 -16.39 12.47
CA ASN A 127 16.38 -15.00 12.90
C ASN A 127 17.81 -14.50 13.16
N PRO A 128 18.24 -13.35 12.59
CA PRO A 128 19.43 -12.69 13.07
C PRO A 128 19.13 -12.27 14.52
N VAL A 129 19.93 -12.83 15.43
CA VAL A 129 19.92 -12.49 16.86
C VAL A 129 20.26 -11.02 17.04
#